data_AF-A0A6V7LEK1-F1
#
_entry.id   AF-A0A6V7LEK1-F1
#
_cell.length_a   1.000
_cell.length_b   1.000
_cell.length_c   1.000
_cell.angle_alpha   90.00
_cell.angle_beta   90.00
_cell.angle_gamma   90.00
#
_symmetry.space_group_name_H-M   'P 1'
#
loop_
_entity.id
_entity.type
_entity.pdbx_description
1 polymer ?
#
loop_
_entity_poly.entity_id
_entity_poly.type
_entity_poly.pdbx_seq_one_letter_code
_entity_poly.pdbx_strand_id
1 'polypeptide(L)'
;DGILDAIVVQYDAKTKTYSTGAFRNSLDYDANFVKVMVLTGLTNSEYPISPGSLGKKKRTYGTNLPGPSIAYNTITQDGAPRSAMAAQLPQSAHYSLNLPYTTFGLGRTPNFVDLLTIG
;
A
#
# COMPACT_ATOMS: atom_id res chain seq x y z
N ASP A 1 -5.42 22.53 4.21
CA ASP A 1 -5.28 21.95 2.88
C ASP A 1 -3.87 22.26 2.35
N GLY A 2 -2.86 21.53 2.83
CA GLY A 2 -1.43 21.86 2.70
C GLY A 2 -0.84 21.75 1.29
N ILE A 3 -1.57 22.24 0.29
CA ILE A 3 -1.22 22.21 -1.12
C ILE A 3 -0.35 23.43 -1.43
N LEU A 4 0.85 23.18 -1.94
CA LEU A 4 1.76 24.24 -2.35
C LEU A 4 1.27 24.87 -3.65
N ASP A 5 0.87 26.13 -3.57
CA ASP A 5 0.73 27.00 -4.72
C ASP A 5 1.96 27.90 -4.83
N ALA A 6 2.40 28.15 -6.06
CA ALA A 6 3.61 28.92 -6.33
C ALA A 6 3.30 30.15 -7.17
N ILE A 7 3.77 31.31 -6.70
CA ILE A 7 3.83 32.54 -7.49
C ILE A 7 5.26 32.69 -7.98
N VAL A 8 5.44 32.78 -9.29
CA VAL A 8 6.75 32.96 -9.91
C VAL A 8 6.79 34.33 -10.56
N VAL A 9 7.84 35.09 -10.24
CA VAL A 9 8.13 36.36 -10.89
C VAL A 9 9.29 36.14 -11.84
N GLN A 10 9.05 36.31 -13.13
CA GLN A 10 10.06 36.23 -14.16
C GLN A 10 10.48 37.64 -14.57
N TYR A 11 11.79 37.89 -14.58
CA TYR A 11 12.36 39.12 -15.12
C TYR A 11 12.86 38.86 -16.54
N ASP A 12 12.35 39.61 -17.51
CA ASP A 12 12.87 39.59 -18.87
C ASP A 12 13.89 40.72 -19.06
N ALA A 13 15.16 40.33 -19.18
CA ALA A 13 16.27 41.26 -19.32
C ALA A 13 16.25 42.06 -20.63
N LYS A 14 15.58 41.57 -21.69
CA LYS A 14 15.52 42.25 -22.99
C LYS A 14 14.47 43.36 -23.00
N THR A 15 13.31 43.10 -22.41
CA THR A 15 12.19 44.04 -22.32
C THR A 15 12.23 44.89 -21.04
N LYS A 16 13.09 44.53 -20.07
CA LYS A 16 13.20 45.13 -18.73
C LYS A 16 11.88 45.13 -17.97
N THR A 17 11.03 44.13 -18.21
CA THR A 17 9.74 43.99 -17.56
C THR A 17 9.69 42.77 -16.64
N TYR A 18 8.90 42.88 -15.58
CA TYR A 18 8.54 41.75 -14.73
C TYR A 18 7.21 41.16 -15.20
N SER A 19 7.15 39.84 -15.31
CA SER A 19 5.90 39.10 -15.51
C SER A 19 5.64 38.20 -14.31
N THR A 20 4.38 38.12 -13.90
CA THR A 20 3.94 37.29 -12.78
C THR A 20 3.12 36.12 -13.31
N GLY A 21 3.56 34.90 -13.00
CA GLY A 21 2.81 33.68 -13.24
C GLY A 21 2.34 33.07 -11.93
N ALA A 22 1.13 32.53 -11.91
CA ALA A 22 0.61 31.75 -10.80
C ALA A 22 0.45 30.29 -11.24
N PHE A 23 1.05 29.37 -10.48
CA PHE A 23 0.89 27.93 -10.67
C PHE A 23 0.05 27.39 -9.52
N ARG A 24 -1.14 26.90 -9.86
CA ARG A 24 -2.00 26.18 -8.94
C ARG A 24 -1.68 24.69 -9.03
N ASN A 25 -1.34 24.08 -7.90
CA ASN A 25 -1.18 22.64 -7.86
C ASN A 25 -2.56 21.97 -7.74
N SER A 26 -2.85 21.03 -8.64
CA SER A 26 -4.10 20.26 -8.63
C SER A 26 -3.79 18.80 -8.30
N LEU A 27 -3.97 18.42 -7.04
CA LEU A 27 -3.80 17.05 -6.54
C LEU A 27 -5.03 16.17 -6.81
N ASP A 28 -6.04 16.68 -7.51
CA ASP A 28 -7.37 16.07 -7.60
C ASP A 28 -7.48 14.82 -8.50
N TYR A 29 -6.37 14.31 -9.05
CA TYR A 29 -6.45 13.29 -10.11
C TYR A 29 -6.00 11.87 -9.73
N ASP A 30 -5.19 11.71 -8.67
CA ASP A 30 -4.55 10.41 -8.40
C ASP A 30 -5.15 9.69 -7.19
N ALA A 31 -5.61 8.46 -7.43
CA ALA A 31 -6.01 7.52 -6.39
C ALA A 31 -4.90 6.49 -6.16
N ASN A 32 -4.47 6.36 -4.91
CA ASN A 32 -3.38 5.47 -4.53
C ASN A 32 -3.92 4.21 -3.85
N PHE A 33 -3.27 3.09 -4.12
CA PHE A 33 -3.62 1.78 -3.58
C PHE A 33 -2.38 1.07 -3.06
N VAL A 34 -2.53 0.37 -1.94
CA VAL A 34 -1.50 -0.53 -1.42
C VAL A 34 -1.99 -1.96 -1.56
N LYS A 35 -1.18 -2.79 -2.22
CA LYS A 35 -1.40 -4.22 -2.38
C LYS A 35 -0.48 -4.98 -1.43
N VAL A 36 -1.07 -5.72 -0.49
CA VAL A 36 -0.34 -6.52 0.50
C VAL A 36 -0.52 -8.00 0.20
N MET A 37 0.58 -8.76 0.20
CA MET A 37 0.61 -10.21 0.02
C MET A 37 1.36 -10.84 1.19
N VAL A 38 0.70 -11.77 1.90
CA VAL A 38 1.30 -12.50 3.02
C VAL A 38 1.60 -13.94 2.60
N LEU A 39 2.86 -14.36 2.74
CA LEU A 39 3.37 -15.68 2.36
C LEU A 39 3.90 -16.43 3.58
N THR A 40 3.84 -17.77 3.54
CA THR A 40 4.50 -18.61 4.55
C THR A 40 6.02 -18.66 4.32
N GLY A 41 6.82 -18.46 5.38
CA GLY A 41 8.29 -18.48 5.31
C GLY A 41 8.88 -19.85 5.00
N LEU A 42 10.15 -19.93 4.57
CA LEU A 42 10.80 -21.17 4.07
C LEU A 42 10.99 -22.29 5.10
N THR A 43 11.08 -21.93 6.39
CA THR A 43 11.17 -22.85 7.52
C THR A 43 10.60 -22.14 8.74
N ASN A 44 9.81 -22.82 9.57
CA ASN A 44 9.38 -22.29 10.85
C ASN A 44 9.88 -23.22 11.98
N SER A 45 10.75 -22.70 12.85
CA SER A 45 11.31 -23.43 13.99
C SER A 45 10.28 -23.74 15.08
N GLU A 46 9.24 -22.92 15.22
CA GLU A 46 8.12 -23.18 16.15
C GLU A 46 7.20 -24.31 15.66
N TYR A 47 7.27 -24.62 14.36
CA TYR A 47 6.37 -25.55 13.70
C TYR A 47 7.18 -26.62 12.92
N PRO A 48 7.90 -27.50 13.65
CA PRO A 48 8.70 -28.55 13.05
C PRO A 48 7.86 -29.50 12.19
N ILE A 49 8.53 -30.20 11.27
CA ILE A 49 7.88 -31.17 10.38
C ILE A 49 7.29 -32.30 11.23
N SER A 50 5.96 -32.24 11.46
CA SER A 50 5.22 -33.27 12.16
C SER A 50 4.80 -34.38 11.18
N PRO A 51 5.00 -35.67 11.51
CA PRO A 51 4.49 -36.76 10.69
C PRO A 51 2.95 -36.72 10.67
N GLY A 52 2.36 -36.61 9.48
CA GLY A 52 0.91 -36.73 9.29
C GLY A 52 0.52 -38.14 8.84
N SER A 53 -0.78 -38.39 8.70
CA SER A 53 -1.33 -39.67 8.19
C SER A 53 -0.80 -40.07 6.80
N LEU A 54 -0.20 -39.13 6.06
CA LEU A 54 0.41 -39.31 4.74
C LEU A 54 1.96 -39.25 4.76
N GLY A 55 2.59 -39.45 5.93
CA GLY A 55 4.04 -39.47 6.12
C GLY A 55 4.66 -38.15 6.61
N LYS A 56 6.00 -38.10 6.70
CA LYS A 56 6.79 -36.87 7.01
C LYS A 56 6.79 -35.94 5.79
N LYS A 57 5.70 -35.22 5.53
CA LYS A 57 5.69 -34.21 4.46
C LYS A 57 6.28 -32.90 4.97
N LYS A 58 7.23 -32.33 4.22
CA LYS A 58 7.62 -30.92 4.38
C LYS A 58 6.32 -30.09 4.34
N ARG A 59 6.12 -29.20 5.32
CA ARG A 59 5.11 -28.14 5.19
C ARG A 59 5.37 -27.39 3.89
N THR A 60 4.32 -27.14 3.12
CA THR A 60 4.42 -26.33 1.90
C THR A 60 4.63 -24.87 2.31
N TYR A 61 5.72 -24.29 1.81
CA TYR A 61 6.15 -22.92 2.09
C TYR A 61 5.98 -22.06 0.84
N GLY A 62 5.84 -20.74 1.01
CA GLY A 62 5.47 -19.85 -0.09
C GLY A 62 4.04 -20.07 -0.60
N THR A 63 3.22 -20.79 0.16
CA THR A 63 1.79 -20.95 -0.14
C THR A 63 1.00 -19.77 0.42
N ASN A 64 -0.23 -19.62 -0.06
CA ASN A 64 -1.20 -18.74 0.56
C ASN A 64 -1.38 -19.10 2.04
N LEU A 65 -1.04 -18.18 2.94
CA LEU A 65 -1.45 -18.28 4.34
C LEU A 65 -2.93 -17.84 4.41
N PRO A 66 -3.87 -18.73 4.76
CA PRO A 66 -5.26 -18.33 4.98
C PRO A 66 -5.41 -17.63 6.33
N GLY A 67 -6.15 -16.52 6.36
CA GLY A 67 -6.50 -15.85 7.61
C GLY A 67 -5.58 -14.74 8.15
N PRO A 68 -4.45 -14.32 7.53
CA PRO A 68 -3.75 -13.12 7.96
C PRO A 68 -4.67 -11.91 7.94
N SER A 69 -4.73 -11.22 9.06
CA SER A 69 -5.31 -9.90 9.16
C SER A 69 -4.22 -8.86 8.88
N ILE A 70 -4.56 -7.89 8.04
CA ILE A 70 -3.67 -6.83 7.62
C ILE A 70 -4.32 -5.53 8.03
N ALA A 71 -3.62 -4.71 8.80
CA ALA A 71 -4.08 -3.40 9.22
C ALA A 71 -3.07 -2.33 8.84
N TYR A 72 -3.57 -1.17 8.39
CA TYR A 72 -2.75 0.02 8.17
C TYR A 72 -3.28 1.20 8.97
N ASN A 73 -2.37 2.06 9.42
CA ASN A 73 -2.65 3.38 9.99
C ASN A 73 -1.87 4.44 9.19
N THR A 74 -2.48 5.59 8.98
CA THR A 74 -1.89 6.75 8.29
C THR A 74 -2.54 8.06 8.77
N ILE A 75 -1.90 9.19 8.50
CA ILE A 75 -2.45 10.53 8.66
C ILE A 75 -2.80 11.10 7.27
N THR A 76 -4.03 11.58 7.10
CA THR A 76 -4.48 12.20 5.84
C THR A 76 -3.83 13.58 5.62
N GLN A 77 -3.93 14.13 4.40
CA GLN A 77 -3.46 15.49 4.10
C GLN A 77 -4.13 16.58 4.96
N ASP A 78 -5.33 16.29 5.48
CA ASP A 78 -6.07 17.18 6.40
C ASP A 78 -5.59 17.05 7.86
N GLY A 79 -4.61 16.17 8.12
CA GLY A 79 -4.11 15.88 9.47
C GLY A 79 -4.97 14.92 10.28
N ALA A 80 -5.99 14.30 9.66
CA ALA A 80 -6.87 13.37 10.35
C ALA A 80 -6.28 11.94 10.33
N PRO A 81 -6.35 11.17 11.44
CA PRO A 81 -5.95 9.78 11.44
C PRO A 81 -6.91 8.94 10.59
N ARG A 82 -6.36 7.98 9.87
CA ARG A 82 -7.09 7.01 9.05
C ARG A 82 -6.50 5.62 9.26
N SER A 83 -7.37 4.65 9.47
CA SER A 83 -7.00 3.25 9.65
C SER A 83 -7.90 2.35 8.83
N ALA A 84 -7.39 1.23 8.35
CA ALA A 84 -8.23 0.15 7.85
C ALA A 84 -7.62 -1.20 8.16
N MET A 85 -8.47 -2.21 8.27
CA MET A 85 -8.09 -3.59 8.51
C MET A 85 -8.89 -4.49 7.56
N ALA A 86 -8.22 -5.48 6.97
CA ALA A 86 -8.85 -6.49 6.15
C ALA A 86 -8.10 -7.81 6.26
N ALA A 87 -8.85 -8.90 6.19
CA ALA A 87 -8.27 -10.25 6.16
C ALA A 87 -7.90 -10.64 4.72
N GLN A 88 -6.84 -11.43 4.58
CA GLN A 88 -6.48 -12.07 3.33
C GLN A 88 -7.49 -13.19 3.03
N LEU A 89 -8.40 -12.92 2.11
CA LEU A 89 -9.46 -13.84 1.70
C LEU A 89 -8.96 -14.85 0.65
N PRO A 90 -9.57 -16.05 0.60
CA PRO A 90 -9.34 -16.99 -0.50
C PRO A 90 -9.72 -16.34 -1.84
N GLN A 91 -8.86 -16.49 -2.85
CA GLN A 91 -9.18 -16.09 -4.22
C GLN A 91 -9.62 -17.30 -5.04
N SER A 92 -10.66 -17.15 -5.87
CA SER A 92 -11.04 -18.09 -6.93
C SER A 92 -10.82 -17.43 -8.30
N ALA A 93 -10.33 -18.18 -9.28
CA ALA A 93 -10.16 -17.70 -10.66
C ALA A 93 -10.44 -18.82 -11.67
N HIS A 94 -10.90 -18.45 -12.87
CA HIS A 94 -11.06 -19.38 -14.01
C HIS A 94 -9.73 -19.78 -14.68
N TYR A 95 -8.65 -19.03 -14.41
CA TYR A 95 -7.27 -19.28 -14.85
C TYR A 95 -6.35 -19.50 -13.63
N SER A 96 -5.04 -19.67 -13.86
CA SER A 96 -4.03 -19.81 -12.80
C SER A 96 -4.23 -18.77 -11.70
N LEU A 97 -4.33 -19.26 -10.46
CA LEU A 97 -4.52 -18.41 -9.28
C LEU A 97 -3.28 -17.55 -9.05
N ASN A 98 -3.48 -16.24 -8.95
CA ASN A 98 -2.48 -15.36 -8.35
C ASN A 98 -2.37 -15.67 -6.85
N LEU A 99 -1.21 -15.36 -6.27
CA LEU A 99 -1.04 -15.37 -4.82
C LEU A 99 -2.09 -14.43 -4.19
N PRO A 100 -2.85 -14.88 -3.17
CA PRO A 100 -3.84 -14.06 -2.51
C PRO A 100 -3.24 -12.76 -1.97
N TYR A 101 -4.00 -11.69 -2.12
CA TYR A 101 -3.57 -10.35 -1.73
C TYR A 101 -4.77 -9.56 -1.22
N THR A 102 -4.47 -8.50 -0.47
CA THR A 102 -5.45 -7.53 0.02
C THR A 102 -5.08 -6.16 -0.49
N THR A 103 -6.04 -5.44 -1.07
CA THR A 103 -5.84 -4.06 -1.55
C THR A 103 -6.54 -3.06 -0.67
N PHE A 104 -5.81 -2.02 -0.27
CA PHE A 104 -6.32 -0.88 0.46
C PHE A 104 -6.28 0.36 -0.41
N GLY A 105 -7.40 1.08 -0.50
CA GLY A 105 -7.43 2.41 -1.08
C GLY A 105 -6.89 3.43 -0.08
N LEU A 106 -5.77 4.07 -0.41
CA LEU A 106 -5.21 5.17 0.37
C LEU A 106 -5.83 6.52 0.00
N GLY A 107 -6.47 6.62 -1.16
CA GLY A 107 -7.01 7.87 -1.67
C GLY A 107 -5.90 8.79 -2.20
N ARG A 108 -6.00 10.09 -1.93
CA ARG A 108 -5.14 11.13 -2.51
C ARG A 108 -3.79 11.29 -1.83
N THR A 109 -3.51 10.49 -0.80
CA THR A 109 -2.22 10.45 -0.08
C THR A 109 -1.32 9.36 -0.68
N PRO A 110 -0.43 9.68 -1.64
CA PRO A 110 0.42 8.68 -2.29
C PRO A 110 1.50 8.08 -1.36
N ASN A 111 1.88 8.79 -0.29
CA ASN A 111 3.23 8.62 0.25
C ASN A 111 3.38 8.17 1.71
N PHE A 112 2.31 7.92 2.48
CA PHE A 112 2.49 7.52 3.88
C PHE A 112 1.50 6.43 4.29
N VAL A 113 2.00 5.21 4.45
CA VAL A 113 1.44 4.26 5.41
C VAL A 113 2.39 4.31 6.59
N ASP A 114 1.93 4.85 7.72
CA ASP A 114 2.78 5.07 8.89
C ASP A 114 3.08 3.75 9.61
N LEU A 115 2.07 2.87 9.68
CA LEU A 115 2.21 1.56 10.30
C LEU A 115 1.42 0.53 9.50
N LEU A 116 2.08 -0.58 9.16
CA LEU A 116 1.46 -1.78 8.61
C LEU A 116 1.64 -2.93 9.63
N THR A 117 0.54 -3.48 10.11
CA THR A 117 0.54 -4.60 11.08
C THR A 117 -0.07 -5.84 10.44
N ILE A 118 0.57 -6.99 10.67
CA ILE A 118 0.09 -8.31 10.24
C ILE A 118 -0.17 -9.14 11.50
N GLY A 119 -1.36 -9.73 11.62
CA GLY A 119 -1.79 -10.55 12.76
C GLY A 119 -2.61 -11.76 12.37
#